data_AF-A0A1G9LMC2-F1
#
_entry.id   AF-A0A1G9LMC2-F1
#
_cell.length_a   1.000
_cell.length_b   1.000
_cell.length_c   1.000
_cell.angle_alpha   90.00
_cell.angle_beta   90.00
_cell.angle_gamma   90.00
#
_symmetry.space_group_name_H-M   'P 1'
#
loop_
_entity.id
_entity.type
_entity.pdbx_description
1 polymer ?
#
loop_
_entity_poly.entity_id
_entity_poly.type
_entity_poly.pdbx_seq_one_letter_code
_entity_poly.pdbx_strand_id
1 'polypeptide(L)'
;MLAHHGGEIFVPCGNRRSAVCPTCSDRYAADAYHLMHAGLAGGSKGVPTTVTDKPRAFATLTAPSFGAVHNRSTTASGKTRPCTGCGEYHHQADPRIGTAVDPSTYDYEGSVLWQANAGALWHRFRIALNRELANAAGLKVREFADHARLSYAKVAEYQRRGLVHFHAVVRVDGPDGPTDRTPLWVTSELLDACVKAAAASVKLTVPRPDGVAIDLRWGSQADVRPIRANQAHEVENADGSISETRLAAYVAKYATKTTGKTDGTDRPIRSQLCIDHAKVSDHHRRIIQTAWDLGGLPQYEDLKLRRWAHMLGFRGHFLTKSKHYSTTFKSIRDERRAFRQAETLERLGLDADSVLVINDWAYQGNGYDTDAERELAAALAGRIRDNRRRKYEQETHQ
;
A
#
# COMPACT_ATOMS: atom_id res chain seq x y z
N MET A 1 12.93 44.50 13.49
CA MET A 1 11.46 44.62 13.61
C MET A 1 10.93 43.24 13.96
N LEU A 2 10.45 43.02 15.20
CA LEU A 2 9.85 41.75 15.61
C LEU A 2 8.44 41.68 15.02
N ALA A 3 8.27 40.93 13.93
CA ALA A 3 6.94 40.60 13.42
C ALA A 3 6.36 39.48 14.30
N HIS A 4 5.54 39.83 15.29
CA HIS A 4 4.81 38.86 16.10
C HIS A 4 3.43 38.62 15.49
N HIS A 5 3.20 37.41 14.99
CA HIS A 5 1.90 36.96 14.51
C HIS A 5 1.39 35.84 15.42
N GLY A 6 0.30 36.09 16.14
CA GLY A 6 -0.42 35.09 16.92
C GLY A 6 -1.78 34.78 16.28
N GLY A 7 -2.32 33.60 16.56
CA GLY A 7 -3.64 33.21 16.07
C GLY A 7 -3.83 31.69 16.04
N GLU A 8 -4.86 31.26 15.35
CA GLU A 8 -5.13 29.85 15.09
C GLU A 8 -4.85 29.54 13.62
N ILE A 9 -4.19 28.40 13.37
CA ILE A 9 -3.89 27.94 12.02
C ILE A 9 -4.33 26.51 11.83
N PHE A 10 -4.95 26.24 10.68
CA PHE A 10 -5.20 24.87 10.25
C PHE A 10 -3.96 24.24 9.66
N VAL A 11 -3.60 23.05 10.14
CA VAL A 11 -2.55 22.22 9.56
C VAL A 11 -3.13 20.98 8.88
N PRO A 12 -2.50 20.45 7.81
CA PRO A 12 -2.96 19.22 7.18
C PRO A 12 -2.98 18.05 8.18
N CYS A 13 -4.12 17.36 8.32
CA CYS A 13 -4.26 16.24 9.26
C CYS A 13 -3.39 15.01 8.93
N GLY A 14 -2.78 14.97 7.73
CA GLY A 14 -1.91 13.87 7.30
C GLY A 14 -2.64 12.54 7.05
N ASN A 15 -3.97 12.52 7.09
CA ASN A 15 -4.74 11.31 6.88
C ASN A 15 -4.68 10.88 5.41
N ARG A 16 -4.12 9.70 5.15
CA ARG A 16 -3.95 9.15 3.80
C ARG A 16 -5.25 8.69 3.13
N ARG A 17 -6.37 8.70 3.86
CA ARG A 17 -7.64 8.08 3.45
C ARG A 17 -8.54 9.10 2.78
N SER A 18 -8.90 8.86 1.53
CA SER A 18 -9.72 9.79 0.74
C SER A 18 -11.11 10.01 1.35
N ALA A 19 -11.70 8.99 1.96
CA ALA A 19 -13.00 9.07 2.62
C ALA A 19 -13.00 9.98 3.87
N VAL A 20 -11.85 10.14 4.54
CA VAL A 20 -11.73 10.97 5.75
C VAL A 20 -11.22 12.37 5.41
N CYS A 21 -10.21 12.48 4.55
CA CYS A 21 -9.69 13.76 4.09
C CYS A 21 -9.21 13.64 2.64
N PRO A 22 -10.05 13.99 1.66
CA PRO A 22 -9.68 13.95 0.24
C PRO A 22 -8.39 14.71 -0.06
N THR A 23 -8.20 15.88 0.55
CA THR A 23 -7.05 16.76 0.31
C THR A 23 -5.73 16.18 0.82
N CYS A 24 -5.70 15.66 2.06
CA CYS A 24 -4.49 15.03 2.61
C CYS A 24 -4.20 13.71 1.91
N SER A 25 -5.24 12.95 1.56
CA SER A 25 -5.12 11.73 0.77
C SER A 25 -4.52 12.00 -0.61
N ASP A 26 -5.00 13.01 -1.34
CA ASP A 26 -4.49 13.39 -2.66
C ASP A 26 -3.00 13.74 -2.61
N ARG A 27 -2.59 14.52 -1.61
CA ARG A 27 -1.18 14.84 -1.37
C ARG A 27 -0.36 13.59 -1.03
N TYR A 28 -0.88 12.69 -0.21
CA TYR A 28 -0.22 11.42 0.09
C TYR A 28 -0.08 10.53 -1.16
N ALA A 29 -1.08 10.48 -2.04
CA ALA A 29 -0.99 9.77 -3.32
C ALA A 29 0.11 10.34 -4.21
N ALA A 30 0.21 11.66 -4.32
CA ALA A 30 1.28 12.31 -5.08
C ALA A 30 2.66 11.97 -4.51
N ASP A 31 2.80 11.96 -3.19
CA ASP A 31 4.07 11.60 -2.53
C ASP A 31 4.42 10.13 -2.74
N ALA A 32 3.42 9.24 -2.65
CA ALA A 32 3.58 7.83 -2.95
C ALA A 32 3.97 7.62 -4.42
N TYR A 33 3.38 8.36 -5.35
CA TYR A 33 3.74 8.35 -6.77
C TYR A 33 5.20 8.71 -6.95
N HIS A 34 5.67 9.85 -6.41
CA HIS A 34 7.07 10.24 -6.55
C HIS A 34 8.04 9.25 -5.90
N LEU A 35 7.66 8.66 -4.76
CA LEU A 35 8.46 7.63 -4.10
C LEU A 35 8.60 6.38 -4.96
N MET A 36 7.51 5.93 -5.58
CA MET A 36 7.50 4.75 -6.46
C MET A 36 8.20 5.03 -7.78
N HIS A 37 7.88 6.17 -8.41
CA HIS A 37 8.44 6.61 -9.68
C HIS A 37 9.96 6.74 -9.60
N ALA A 38 10.50 7.38 -8.55
CA ALA A 38 11.94 7.49 -8.37
C ALA A 38 12.62 6.11 -8.31
N GLY A 39 11.99 5.10 -7.68
CA GLY A 39 12.52 3.73 -7.64
C GLY A 39 12.29 2.91 -8.90
N LEU A 40 11.37 3.30 -9.78
CA LEU A 40 11.08 2.59 -11.02
C LEU A 40 11.85 3.16 -12.21
N ALA A 41 11.76 4.47 -12.42
CA ALA A 41 12.32 5.17 -13.58
C ALA A 41 13.66 5.88 -13.29
N GLY A 42 13.99 6.10 -12.02
CA GLY A 42 15.18 6.88 -11.65
C GLY A 42 15.07 8.35 -12.05
N GLY A 43 16.20 8.98 -12.32
CA GLY A 43 16.33 10.38 -12.79
C GLY A 43 15.85 11.45 -11.79
N SER A 44 15.49 11.04 -10.57
CA SER A 44 14.88 11.92 -9.59
C SER A 44 15.16 11.44 -8.17
N LYS A 45 15.12 12.38 -7.22
CA LYS A 45 15.26 12.10 -5.77
C LYS A 45 16.50 11.25 -5.41
N GLY A 46 17.61 11.49 -6.12
CA GLY A 46 18.89 10.79 -5.89
C GLY A 46 18.95 9.35 -6.40
N VAL A 47 17.99 8.91 -7.24
CA VAL A 47 18.00 7.58 -7.85
C VAL A 47 18.48 7.69 -9.30
N PRO A 48 19.51 6.94 -9.73
CA PRO A 48 20.03 7.00 -11.10
C PRO A 48 19.03 6.38 -12.10
N THR A 49 19.07 6.83 -13.36
CA THR A 49 18.23 6.27 -14.43
C THR A 49 18.55 4.80 -14.74
N THR A 50 19.76 4.34 -14.43
CA THR A 50 20.20 2.93 -14.58
C THR A 50 19.40 1.94 -13.73
N VAL A 51 18.48 2.39 -12.87
CA VAL A 51 17.52 1.51 -12.20
C VAL A 51 16.54 0.84 -13.17
N THR A 52 16.35 1.40 -14.37
CA THR A 52 15.52 0.82 -15.43
C THR A 52 16.13 -0.45 -16.00
N ASP A 53 17.46 -0.54 -16.01
CA ASP A 53 18.21 -1.70 -16.52
C ASP A 53 18.29 -2.85 -15.50
N LYS A 54 17.76 -2.66 -14.28
CA LYS A 54 17.79 -3.67 -13.23
C LYS A 54 16.77 -4.78 -13.51
N PRO A 55 17.07 -6.04 -13.16
CA PRO A 55 16.10 -7.12 -13.05
C PRO A 55 15.03 -6.74 -12.04
N ARG A 56 13.79 -6.67 -12.54
CA ARG A 56 12.65 -6.16 -11.81
C ARG A 56 11.42 -7.02 -12.05
N ALA A 57 10.67 -7.25 -10.99
CA ALA A 57 9.43 -8.00 -11.04
C ALA A 57 8.33 -7.28 -10.26
N PHE A 58 7.13 -7.30 -10.81
CA PHE A 58 5.91 -6.97 -10.10
C PHE A 58 5.27 -8.25 -9.58
N ALA A 59 5.27 -8.43 -8.27
CA ALA A 59 4.74 -9.61 -7.60
C ALA A 59 3.45 -9.27 -6.85
N THR A 60 2.42 -10.11 -6.99
CA THR A 60 1.18 -10.04 -6.22
C THR A 60 1.06 -11.26 -5.32
N LEU A 61 1.16 -11.03 -4.00
CA LEU A 61 1.02 -12.06 -2.97
C LEU A 61 -0.36 -11.94 -2.33
N THR A 62 -1.14 -13.02 -2.38
CA THR A 62 -2.53 -13.04 -1.90
C THR A 62 -2.69 -13.96 -0.70
N ALA A 63 -3.72 -13.71 0.11
CA ALA A 63 -4.14 -14.65 1.15
C ALA A 63 -4.66 -15.96 0.53
N PRO A 64 -4.53 -17.11 1.23
CA PRO A 64 -5.17 -18.35 0.83
C PRO A 64 -6.70 -18.23 0.86
N SER A 65 -7.40 -19.31 0.52
CA SER A 65 -8.84 -19.39 0.74
C SER A 65 -9.12 -19.72 2.20
N PHE A 66 -10.14 -19.08 2.77
CA PHE A 66 -10.70 -19.38 4.10
C PHE A 66 -12.14 -19.91 3.98
N GLY A 67 -12.61 -20.19 2.77
CA GLY A 67 -14.00 -20.53 2.46
C GLY A 67 -14.41 -19.96 1.12
N ALA A 68 -15.47 -20.53 0.52
CA ALA A 68 -15.98 -20.05 -0.75
C ALA A 68 -16.57 -18.64 -0.59
N VAL A 69 -16.24 -17.75 -1.54
CA VAL A 69 -16.79 -16.39 -1.61
C VAL A 69 -17.47 -16.15 -2.95
N HIS A 70 -18.51 -15.34 -2.95
CA HIS A 70 -19.14 -14.89 -4.18
C HIS A 70 -18.14 -14.09 -5.01
N ASN A 71 -18.02 -14.44 -6.29
CA ASN A 71 -17.10 -13.79 -7.20
C ASN A 71 -17.74 -13.59 -8.58
N ARG A 72 -17.21 -12.61 -9.30
CA ARG A 72 -17.58 -12.35 -10.69
C ARG A 72 -16.32 -12.41 -11.53
N SER A 73 -16.09 -13.56 -12.14
CA SER A 73 -15.00 -13.74 -13.12
C SER A 73 -15.55 -13.59 -14.55
N THR A 74 -14.66 -13.22 -15.46
CA THR A 74 -14.96 -13.13 -16.90
C THR A 74 -13.96 -13.99 -17.68
N THR A 75 -14.36 -14.46 -18.86
CA THR A 75 -13.43 -15.04 -19.83
C THR A 75 -12.50 -13.97 -20.40
N ALA A 76 -11.46 -14.39 -21.11
CA ALA A 76 -10.59 -13.46 -21.86
C ALA A 76 -11.38 -12.60 -22.88
N SER A 77 -12.45 -13.15 -23.44
CA SER A 77 -13.39 -12.45 -24.34
C SER A 77 -14.41 -11.56 -23.61
N GLY A 78 -14.30 -11.38 -22.29
CA GLY A 78 -15.16 -10.52 -21.49
C GLY A 78 -16.52 -11.12 -21.10
N LYS A 79 -16.81 -12.37 -21.47
CA LYS A 79 -18.07 -13.03 -21.10
C LYS A 79 -18.08 -13.37 -19.61
N THR A 80 -19.15 -13.02 -18.91
CA THR A 80 -19.32 -13.34 -17.48
C THR A 80 -19.35 -14.87 -17.31
N ARG A 81 -18.65 -15.38 -16.29
CA ARG A 81 -18.70 -16.80 -15.89
C ARG A 81 -19.57 -16.92 -14.63
N PRO A 82 -20.20 -18.09 -14.41
CA PRO A 82 -20.90 -18.34 -13.16
C PRO A 82 -19.92 -18.25 -11.99
N CYS A 83 -20.43 -17.80 -10.84
CA CYS A 83 -19.69 -17.74 -9.59
C CYS A 83 -19.17 -19.12 -9.23
N THR A 84 -17.87 -19.25 -8.97
CA THR A 84 -17.28 -20.54 -8.60
C THR A 84 -17.76 -21.07 -7.24
N GLY A 85 -18.35 -20.20 -6.42
CA GLY A 85 -18.87 -20.55 -5.10
C GLY A 85 -20.34 -21.01 -5.08
N CYS A 86 -21.27 -20.24 -5.66
CA CYS A 86 -22.71 -20.55 -5.65
C CYS A 86 -23.29 -21.00 -7.00
N GLY A 87 -22.52 -20.94 -8.10
CA GLY A 87 -22.98 -21.29 -9.44
C GLY A 87 -23.81 -20.22 -10.17
N GLU A 88 -24.24 -19.15 -9.50
CA GLU A 88 -25.05 -18.07 -10.10
C GLU A 88 -24.20 -17.05 -10.88
N TYR A 89 -24.84 -16.32 -11.80
CA TYR A 89 -24.23 -15.17 -12.45
C TYR A 89 -24.44 -13.91 -11.62
N HIS A 90 -23.34 -13.24 -11.25
CA HIS A 90 -23.39 -11.95 -10.56
C HIS A 90 -23.18 -10.78 -11.53
N HIS A 91 -23.96 -9.71 -11.37
CA HIS A 91 -23.68 -8.42 -12.00
C HIS A 91 -22.58 -7.68 -11.25
N GLN A 92 -21.97 -6.65 -11.87
CA GLN A 92 -20.75 -5.99 -11.32
C GLN A 92 -20.94 -5.33 -9.94
N ALA A 93 -22.17 -4.88 -9.68
CA ALA A 93 -22.60 -4.19 -8.46
C ALA A 93 -23.33 -5.12 -7.47
N ASP A 94 -23.31 -6.44 -7.68
CA ASP A 94 -23.96 -7.37 -6.76
C ASP A 94 -23.29 -7.29 -5.38
N PRO A 95 -24.03 -6.92 -4.31
CA PRO A 95 -23.47 -6.71 -2.97
C PRO A 95 -22.94 -7.99 -2.33
N ARG A 96 -23.31 -9.17 -2.86
CA ARG A 96 -22.78 -10.46 -2.42
C ARG A 96 -21.32 -10.63 -2.83
N ILE A 97 -20.85 -9.98 -3.91
CA ILE A 97 -19.47 -10.20 -4.39
C ILE A 97 -18.44 -9.87 -3.30
N GLY A 98 -17.64 -10.86 -2.94
CA GLY A 98 -16.64 -10.80 -1.88
C GLY A 98 -17.14 -11.35 -0.54
N THR A 99 -18.44 -11.57 -0.34
CA THR A 99 -18.95 -12.19 0.88
C THR A 99 -18.82 -13.72 0.81
N ALA A 100 -18.73 -14.35 1.98
CA ALA A 100 -18.83 -15.80 2.09
C ALA A 100 -20.13 -16.31 1.44
N VAL A 101 -20.04 -17.41 0.69
CA VAL A 101 -21.21 -18.10 0.13
C VAL A 101 -22.02 -18.74 1.24
N ASP A 102 -21.33 -19.42 2.14
CA ASP A 102 -21.88 -19.91 3.40
C ASP A 102 -21.05 -19.32 4.56
N PRO A 103 -21.61 -18.36 5.31
CA PRO A 103 -20.94 -17.77 6.45
C PRO A 103 -20.64 -18.75 7.59
N SER A 104 -21.31 -19.90 7.68
CA SER A 104 -21.08 -20.87 8.76
C SER A 104 -19.84 -21.72 8.55
N THR A 105 -19.44 -21.94 7.29
CA THR A 105 -18.24 -22.73 6.92
C THR A 105 -17.02 -21.87 6.60
N TYR A 106 -17.17 -20.54 6.55
CA TYR A 106 -16.05 -19.62 6.35
C TYR A 106 -15.21 -19.48 7.63
N ASP A 107 -13.90 -19.71 7.51
CA ASP A 107 -12.92 -19.62 8.59
C ASP A 107 -12.52 -18.17 8.90
N TYR A 108 -13.40 -17.45 9.61
CA TYR A 108 -13.16 -16.07 10.01
C TYR A 108 -11.94 -15.92 10.92
N GLU A 109 -11.73 -16.86 11.86
CA GLU A 109 -10.58 -16.83 12.78
C GLU A 109 -9.26 -16.94 12.02
N GLY A 110 -9.12 -17.94 11.15
CA GLY A 110 -7.93 -18.09 10.31
C GLY A 110 -7.70 -16.86 9.44
N SER A 111 -8.78 -16.27 8.89
CA SER A 111 -8.70 -15.06 8.07
C SER A 111 -8.14 -13.85 8.86
N VAL A 112 -8.58 -13.65 10.10
CA VAL A 112 -8.13 -12.55 10.97
C VAL A 112 -6.70 -12.80 11.46
N LEU A 113 -6.37 -14.03 11.87
CA LEU A 113 -5.02 -14.40 12.29
C LEU A 113 -4.02 -14.24 11.14
N TRP A 114 -4.42 -14.58 9.92
CA TRP A 114 -3.61 -14.32 8.72
C TRP A 114 -3.39 -12.82 8.50
N GLN A 115 -4.45 -12.00 8.54
CA GLN A 115 -4.37 -10.55 8.38
C GLN A 115 -3.44 -9.89 9.39
N ALA A 116 -3.56 -10.29 10.66
CA ALA A 116 -2.73 -9.79 11.76
C ALA A 116 -1.24 -10.13 11.58
N ASN A 117 -0.97 -11.25 10.89
CA ASN A 117 0.37 -11.76 10.63
C ASN A 117 0.88 -11.51 9.20
N ALA A 118 0.12 -10.82 8.35
CA ALA A 118 0.54 -10.54 6.97
C ALA A 118 1.89 -9.80 6.90
N GLY A 119 2.18 -8.93 7.87
CA GLY A 119 3.50 -8.29 8.00
C GLY A 119 4.63 -9.27 8.31
N ALA A 120 4.38 -10.27 9.16
CA ALA A 120 5.35 -11.32 9.48
C ALA A 120 5.56 -12.28 8.30
N LEU A 121 4.50 -12.63 7.57
CA LEU A 121 4.58 -13.39 6.32
C LEU A 121 5.42 -12.65 5.27
N TRP A 122 5.26 -11.33 5.14
CA TRP A 122 6.09 -10.52 4.25
C TRP A 122 7.56 -10.52 4.67
N HIS A 123 7.82 -10.38 5.97
CA HIS A 123 9.19 -10.44 6.48
C HIS A 123 9.85 -11.79 6.16
N ARG A 124 9.13 -12.90 6.36
CA ARG A 124 9.60 -14.26 6.00
C ARG A 124 9.79 -14.41 4.49
N PHE A 125 8.88 -13.86 3.67
CA PHE A 125 9.01 -13.85 2.22
C PHE A 125 10.29 -13.16 1.75
N ARG A 126 10.61 -11.97 2.28
CA ARG A 126 11.86 -11.27 1.95
C ARG A 126 13.10 -12.10 2.30
N ILE A 127 13.09 -12.77 3.46
CA ILE A 127 14.19 -13.65 3.87
C ILE A 127 14.29 -14.84 2.90
N ALA A 128 13.18 -15.50 2.59
CA ALA A 128 13.15 -16.61 1.64
C ALA A 128 13.64 -16.18 0.26
N LEU A 129 13.19 -15.03 -0.25
CA LEU A 129 13.62 -14.51 -1.55
C LEU A 129 15.13 -14.24 -1.61
N ASN A 130 15.72 -13.65 -0.56
CA ASN A 130 17.18 -13.50 -0.49
C ASN A 130 17.89 -14.85 -0.49
N ARG A 131 17.32 -15.89 0.16
CA ARG A 131 17.90 -17.24 0.16
C ARG A 131 17.83 -17.89 -1.21
N GLU A 132 16.68 -17.81 -1.88
CA GLU A 132 16.51 -18.35 -3.24
C GLU A 132 17.49 -17.69 -4.22
N LEU A 133 17.65 -16.35 -4.14
CA LEU A 133 18.61 -15.63 -4.99
C LEU A 133 20.06 -15.99 -4.69
N ALA A 134 20.43 -16.13 -3.41
CA ALA A 134 21.78 -16.56 -3.03
C ALA A 134 22.09 -17.98 -3.52
N ASN A 135 21.15 -18.91 -3.33
CA ASN A 135 21.28 -20.29 -3.78
C ASN A 135 21.42 -20.39 -5.30
N ALA A 136 20.61 -19.62 -6.05
CA ALA A 136 20.70 -19.56 -7.50
C ALA A 136 22.04 -19.04 -8.02
N ALA A 137 22.70 -18.18 -7.24
CA ALA A 137 24.04 -17.67 -7.53
C ALA A 137 25.18 -18.58 -7.04
N GLY A 138 24.87 -19.71 -6.37
CA GLY A 138 25.88 -20.56 -5.73
C GLY A 138 26.56 -19.92 -4.51
N LEU A 139 25.93 -18.91 -3.91
CA LEU A 139 26.48 -18.13 -2.78
C LEU A 139 25.93 -18.62 -1.44
N LYS A 140 26.70 -18.46 -0.36
CA LYS A 140 26.11 -18.54 0.98
C LYS A 140 25.23 -17.32 1.21
N VAL A 141 24.12 -17.50 1.92
CA VAL A 141 23.16 -16.42 2.23
C VAL A 141 23.82 -15.21 2.91
N ARG A 142 24.85 -15.45 3.75
CA ARG A 142 25.61 -14.39 4.44
C ARG A 142 26.48 -13.54 3.50
N GLU A 143 26.89 -14.10 2.36
CA GLU A 143 27.75 -13.44 1.35
C GLU A 143 26.89 -12.67 0.34
N PHE A 144 25.58 -12.94 0.26
CA PHE A 144 24.68 -12.32 -0.72
C PHE A 144 24.77 -10.78 -0.73
N ALA A 145 24.89 -10.15 0.44
CA ALA A 145 24.94 -8.70 0.56
C ALA A 145 26.19 -8.06 -0.07
N ASP A 146 27.27 -8.84 -0.22
CA ASP A 146 28.53 -8.39 -0.85
C ASP A 146 28.44 -8.46 -2.39
N HIS A 147 27.44 -9.18 -2.92
CA HIS A 147 27.25 -9.38 -4.35
C HIS A 147 26.01 -8.68 -4.90
N ALA A 148 24.93 -8.59 -4.12
CA ALA A 148 23.64 -8.10 -4.59
C ALA A 148 22.78 -7.58 -3.44
N ARG A 149 21.82 -6.71 -3.76
CA ARG A 149 20.85 -6.20 -2.81
C ARG A 149 19.44 -6.33 -3.33
N LEU A 150 18.56 -6.90 -2.50
CA LEU A 150 17.13 -6.92 -2.73
C LEU A 150 16.51 -5.57 -2.35
N SER A 151 16.14 -4.79 -3.37
CA SER A 151 15.38 -3.56 -3.24
C SER A 151 13.90 -3.80 -3.55
N TYR A 152 13.01 -3.17 -2.80
CA TYR A 152 11.58 -3.35 -3.03
C TYR A 152 10.74 -2.17 -2.57
N ALA A 153 9.55 -2.05 -3.13
CA ALA A 153 8.45 -1.33 -2.54
C ALA A 153 7.18 -2.18 -2.64
N LYS A 154 6.38 -2.22 -1.57
CA LYS A 154 5.16 -2.99 -1.48
C LYS A 154 3.99 -2.11 -1.07
N VAL A 155 2.82 -2.38 -1.63
CA VAL A 155 1.55 -1.82 -1.21
C VAL A 155 0.60 -2.91 -0.76
N ALA A 156 -0.10 -2.67 0.35
CA ALA A 156 -1.22 -3.47 0.79
C ALA A 156 -2.53 -2.90 0.22
N GLU A 157 -3.34 -3.75 -0.39
CA GLU A 157 -4.67 -3.39 -0.89
C GLU A 157 -5.69 -4.42 -0.40
N TYR A 158 -6.88 -3.94 -0.01
CA TYR A 158 -8.00 -4.81 0.30
C TYR A 158 -8.69 -5.35 -0.94
N GLN A 159 -8.90 -6.66 -0.94
CA GLN A 159 -9.81 -7.33 -1.85
C GLN A 159 -11.26 -7.13 -1.39
N ARG A 160 -12.23 -7.35 -2.29
CA ARG A 160 -13.67 -7.32 -1.93
C ARG A 160 -14.05 -8.32 -0.83
N ARG A 161 -13.24 -9.36 -0.62
CA ARG A 161 -13.37 -10.35 0.45
C ARG A 161 -12.76 -9.96 1.80
N GLY A 162 -12.43 -8.69 1.99
CA GLY A 162 -11.92 -8.16 3.26
C GLY A 162 -10.45 -8.47 3.58
N LEU A 163 -9.77 -9.30 2.77
CA LEU A 163 -8.37 -9.65 2.96
C LEU A 163 -7.44 -8.75 2.16
N VAL A 164 -6.27 -8.43 2.71
CA VAL A 164 -5.24 -7.70 1.99
C VAL A 164 -4.49 -8.63 1.04
N HIS A 165 -4.12 -8.12 -0.12
CA HIS A 165 -3.01 -8.65 -0.92
C HIS A 165 -1.87 -7.64 -0.95
N PHE A 166 -0.66 -8.12 -1.22
CA PHE A 166 0.50 -7.27 -1.42
C PHE A 166 0.88 -7.21 -2.89
N HIS A 167 0.92 -6.00 -3.44
CA HIS A 167 1.60 -5.70 -4.69
C HIS A 167 3.00 -5.22 -4.37
N ALA A 168 4.02 -5.88 -4.90
CA ALA A 168 5.41 -5.55 -4.65
C ALA A 168 6.17 -5.36 -5.96
N VAL A 169 6.82 -4.21 -6.09
CA VAL A 169 7.92 -4.04 -7.04
C VAL A 169 9.17 -4.54 -6.35
N VAL A 170 9.78 -5.57 -6.91
CA VAL A 170 11.06 -6.14 -6.48
C VAL A 170 12.11 -5.79 -7.53
N ARG A 171 13.29 -5.37 -7.09
CA ARG A 171 14.44 -4.99 -7.91
C ARG A 171 15.69 -5.59 -7.29
N VAL A 172 16.55 -6.20 -8.11
CA VAL A 172 17.87 -6.64 -7.65
C VAL A 172 18.90 -5.60 -8.07
N ASP A 173 19.53 -4.99 -7.08
CA ASP A 173 20.58 -3.99 -7.21
C ASP A 173 21.96 -4.61 -6.96
N GLY A 174 23.03 -3.85 -7.23
CA GLY A 174 24.36 -4.19 -6.73
C GLY A 174 24.47 -4.01 -5.20
N PRO A 175 25.61 -4.38 -4.60
CA PRO A 175 25.77 -4.45 -3.14
C PRO A 175 25.50 -3.11 -2.41
N ASP A 176 25.99 -1.99 -2.96
CA ASP A 176 25.79 -0.65 -2.38
C ASP A 176 24.49 0.03 -2.85
N GLY A 177 23.76 -0.61 -3.78
CA GLY A 177 22.40 -0.27 -4.16
C GLY A 177 22.25 0.18 -5.61
N PRO A 178 21.36 1.15 -5.90
CA PRO A 178 20.91 1.41 -7.27
C PRO A 178 21.98 1.98 -8.21
N THR A 179 23.05 2.57 -7.67
CA THR A 179 24.17 3.13 -8.45
C THR A 179 25.13 2.08 -8.98
N ASP A 180 25.24 0.95 -8.28
CA ASP A 180 26.16 -0.13 -8.64
C ASP A 180 25.65 -0.88 -9.86
N ARG A 181 26.55 -1.56 -10.58
CA ARG A 181 26.13 -2.47 -11.66
C ARG A 181 25.35 -3.65 -11.08
N THR A 182 24.33 -4.07 -11.81
CA THR A 182 23.60 -5.30 -11.49
C THR A 182 24.51 -6.50 -11.70
N PRO A 183 24.43 -7.52 -10.83
CA PRO A 183 25.04 -8.80 -11.12
C PRO A 183 24.45 -9.43 -12.38
N LEU A 184 25.32 -9.83 -13.33
CA LEU A 184 24.93 -10.35 -14.64
C LEU A 184 24.16 -11.68 -14.59
N TRP A 185 24.29 -12.42 -13.50
CA TRP A 185 23.63 -13.71 -13.31
C TRP A 185 22.13 -13.60 -12.99
N VAL A 186 21.64 -12.40 -12.66
CA VAL A 186 20.23 -12.19 -12.32
C VAL A 186 19.43 -11.91 -13.60
N THR A 187 18.69 -12.89 -14.08
CA THR A 187 17.72 -12.72 -15.18
C THR A 187 16.30 -12.47 -14.66
N SER A 188 15.39 -12.05 -15.55
CA SER A 188 13.98 -11.87 -15.20
C SER A 188 13.31 -13.20 -14.85
N GLU A 189 13.67 -14.26 -15.57
CA GLU A 189 13.19 -15.62 -15.40
C GLU A 189 13.66 -16.20 -14.06
N LEU A 190 14.93 -15.95 -13.70
CA LEU A 190 15.45 -16.36 -12.40
C LEU A 190 14.71 -15.64 -11.26
N LEU A 191 14.53 -14.32 -11.39
CA LEU A 191 13.80 -13.55 -10.38
C LEU A 191 12.35 -14.03 -10.23
N ASP A 192 11.66 -14.34 -11.33
CA ASP A 192 10.33 -14.92 -11.32
C ASP A 192 10.29 -16.25 -10.55
N ALA A 193 11.19 -17.18 -10.88
CA ALA A 193 11.29 -18.47 -10.21
C ALA A 193 11.58 -18.32 -8.71
N CYS A 194 12.53 -17.47 -8.34
CA CYS A 194 12.88 -17.20 -6.94
C CYS A 194 11.71 -16.58 -6.17
N VAL A 195 10.94 -15.65 -6.77
CA VAL A 195 9.75 -15.06 -6.13
C VAL A 195 8.68 -16.12 -5.87
N LYS A 196 8.40 -16.99 -6.85
CA LYS A 196 7.42 -18.07 -6.71
C LYS A 196 7.84 -19.09 -5.66
N ALA A 197 9.11 -19.53 -5.67
CA ALA A 197 9.67 -20.43 -4.69
C ALA A 197 9.63 -19.83 -3.26
N ALA A 198 10.02 -18.56 -3.13
CA ALA A 198 9.95 -17.85 -1.85
C ALA A 198 8.52 -17.71 -1.32
N ALA A 199 7.55 -17.41 -2.18
CA ALA A 199 6.15 -17.32 -1.77
C ALA A 199 5.62 -18.68 -1.28
N ALA A 200 5.95 -19.76 -1.98
CA ALA A 200 5.50 -21.12 -1.66
C ALA A 200 6.14 -21.68 -0.36
N SER A 201 7.38 -21.30 -0.05
CA SER A 201 8.11 -21.82 1.12
C SER A 201 7.71 -21.14 2.44
N VAL A 202 7.10 -19.95 2.40
CA VAL A 202 6.73 -19.21 3.61
C VAL A 202 5.61 -19.91 4.37
N LYS A 203 5.92 -20.25 5.62
CA LYS A 203 5.01 -20.79 6.62
C LYS A 203 5.20 -20.01 7.91
N LEU A 204 4.13 -19.71 8.64
CA LEU A 204 4.14 -19.17 10.00
C LEU A 204 3.11 -19.93 10.84
N THR A 205 3.59 -20.66 11.85
CA THR A 205 2.70 -21.41 12.75
C THR A 205 2.24 -20.50 13.89
N VAL A 206 0.93 -20.45 14.12
CA VAL A 206 0.30 -19.69 15.21
C VAL A 206 -0.74 -20.55 15.92
N PRO A 207 -0.96 -20.39 17.23
CA PRO A 207 -2.06 -21.07 17.93
C PRO A 207 -3.40 -20.44 17.56
N ARG A 208 -4.44 -21.25 17.43
CA ARG A 208 -5.85 -20.84 17.44
C ARG A 208 -6.37 -20.63 18.87
N PRO A 209 -7.59 -20.07 19.06
CA PRO A 209 -8.18 -19.88 20.39
C PRO A 209 -8.27 -21.16 21.23
N ASP A 210 -8.50 -22.29 20.57
CA ASP A 210 -8.54 -23.64 21.17
C ASP A 210 -7.14 -24.24 21.46
N GLY A 211 -6.07 -23.52 21.13
CA GLY A 211 -4.69 -23.97 21.28
C GLY A 211 -4.15 -24.77 20.10
N VAL A 212 -4.98 -25.13 19.11
CA VAL A 212 -4.52 -25.89 17.93
C VAL A 212 -3.63 -25.02 17.06
N ALA A 213 -2.42 -25.50 16.76
CA ALA A 213 -1.48 -24.78 15.91
C ALA A 213 -1.89 -24.86 14.43
N ILE A 214 -1.97 -23.72 13.75
CA ILE A 214 -2.23 -23.62 12.32
C ILE A 214 -1.08 -22.98 11.56
N ASP A 215 -0.91 -23.38 10.30
CA ASP A 215 0.05 -22.78 9.39
C ASP A 215 -0.57 -21.66 8.56
N LEU A 216 -0.10 -20.45 8.78
CA LEU A 216 -0.36 -19.31 7.90
C LEU A 216 0.63 -19.31 6.73
N ARG A 217 0.12 -19.16 5.51
CA ARG A 217 0.88 -19.19 4.24
C ARG A 217 0.36 -18.15 3.26
N TRP A 218 1.10 -17.91 2.18
CA TRP A 218 0.53 -17.24 1.01
C TRP A 218 -0.40 -18.19 0.23
N GLY A 219 -1.30 -17.63 -0.57
CA GLY A 219 -2.09 -18.41 -1.52
C GLY A 219 -1.22 -19.14 -2.54
N SER A 220 -1.76 -20.19 -3.15
CA SER A 220 -1.03 -21.07 -4.09
C SER A 220 -0.59 -20.36 -5.38
N GLN A 221 -1.21 -19.23 -5.72
CA GLN A 221 -0.90 -18.46 -6.92
C GLN A 221 -0.29 -17.12 -6.53
N ALA A 222 1.03 -17.00 -6.68
CA ALA A 222 1.71 -15.71 -6.77
C ALA A 222 1.74 -15.28 -8.24
N ASP A 223 1.11 -14.14 -8.55
CA ASP A 223 1.20 -13.54 -9.88
C ASP A 223 2.48 -12.72 -9.96
N VAL A 224 3.36 -13.06 -10.90
CA VAL A 224 4.65 -12.39 -11.08
C VAL A 224 4.77 -11.97 -12.54
N ARG A 225 5.08 -10.69 -12.75
CA ARG A 225 5.23 -10.09 -14.07
C ARG A 225 6.57 -9.37 -14.17
N PRO A 226 7.40 -9.64 -15.18
CA PRO A 226 8.64 -8.91 -15.38
C PRO A 226 8.36 -7.44 -15.73
N ILE A 227 9.21 -6.53 -15.26
CA ILE A 227 9.16 -5.11 -15.62
C ILE A 227 10.34 -4.83 -16.57
N ARG A 228 10.04 -4.52 -17.84
CA ARG A 228 11.05 -4.31 -18.90
C ARG A 228 11.31 -2.82 -19.12
N ALA A 229 12.57 -2.46 -19.39
CA ALA A 229 13.03 -1.08 -19.57
C ALA A 229 12.46 -0.36 -20.81
N ASN A 230 12.10 -1.09 -21.87
CA ASN A 230 11.85 -0.51 -23.21
C ASN A 230 10.39 -0.15 -23.54
N GLN A 231 9.51 0.05 -22.56
CA GLN A 231 8.09 0.33 -22.84
C GLN A 231 7.60 1.64 -22.21
N ALA A 232 8.33 2.73 -22.45
CA ALA A 232 7.92 4.07 -22.04
C ALA A 232 6.70 4.62 -22.83
N HIS A 233 6.38 4.06 -24.01
CA HIS A 233 5.39 4.63 -24.92
C HIS A 233 4.28 3.69 -25.45
N GLU A 234 4.16 2.44 -24.98
CA GLU A 234 3.12 1.54 -25.49
C GLU A 234 1.96 1.35 -24.50
N VAL A 235 0.77 1.71 -24.97
CA VAL A 235 -0.52 1.48 -24.33
C VAL A 235 -0.85 0.00 -24.53
N GLU A 236 -0.81 -0.78 -23.43
CA GLU A 236 -1.27 -2.19 -23.33
C GLU A 236 -1.01 -3.08 -24.56
N ASN A 237 0.12 -3.77 -24.57
CA ASN A 237 0.25 -4.93 -25.45
C ASN A 237 -0.37 -6.18 -24.82
N ALA A 238 -0.82 -7.08 -25.68
CA ALA A 238 -1.41 -8.38 -25.37
C ALA A 238 -0.48 -9.37 -24.62
N ASP A 239 0.73 -8.93 -24.23
CA ASP A 239 1.77 -9.71 -23.57
C ASP A 239 1.92 -9.46 -22.05
N GLY A 240 1.11 -8.55 -21.46
CA GLY A 240 1.01 -8.38 -20.01
C GLY A 240 2.09 -7.50 -19.36
N SER A 241 2.85 -6.74 -20.15
CA SER A 241 3.88 -5.80 -19.70
C SER A 241 3.28 -4.44 -19.26
N ILE A 242 3.85 -3.80 -18.23
CA ILE A 242 3.33 -2.55 -17.60
C ILE A 242 4.44 -1.49 -17.62
N SER A 243 4.17 -0.31 -18.19
CA SER A 243 5.12 0.83 -18.18
C SER A 243 5.37 1.37 -16.76
N GLU A 244 6.56 1.91 -16.53
CA GLU A 244 7.02 2.38 -15.21
C GLU A 244 6.13 3.49 -14.62
N THR A 245 5.77 4.47 -15.45
CA THR A 245 4.86 5.56 -15.08
C THR A 245 3.48 5.02 -14.71
N ARG A 246 2.95 4.07 -15.49
CA ARG A 246 1.67 3.44 -15.22
C ARG A 246 1.71 2.58 -13.98
N LEU A 247 2.82 1.89 -13.71
CA LEU A 247 3.02 1.10 -12.51
C LEU A 247 3.13 1.98 -11.27
N ALA A 248 3.87 3.09 -11.34
CA ALA A 248 3.95 4.06 -10.25
C ALA A 248 2.57 4.69 -9.97
N ALA A 249 1.83 5.07 -11.00
CA ALA A 249 0.46 5.60 -10.87
C ALA A 249 -0.51 4.54 -10.33
N TYR A 250 -0.40 3.29 -10.81
CA TYR A 250 -1.16 2.15 -10.33
C TYR A 250 -0.91 1.95 -8.83
N VAL A 251 0.35 1.84 -8.41
CA VAL A 251 0.71 1.62 -7.00
C VAL A 251 0.29 2.81 -6.11
N ALA A 252 0.49 4.05 -6.58
CA ALA A 252 0.06 5.26 -5.86
C ALA A 252 -1.46 5.31 -5.65
N LYS A 253 -2.24 4.88 -6.65
CA LYS A 253 -3.70 4.76 -6.56
C LYS A 253 -4.14 3.83 -5.43
N TYR A 254 -3.36 2.80 -5.11
CA TYR A 254 -3.69 1.89 -3.99
C TYR A 254 -3.19 2.37 -2.64
N ALA A 255 -2.15 3.21 -2.61
CA ALA A 255 -1.61 3.75 -1.37
C ALA A 255 -2.64 4.61 -0.59
N THR A 256 -3.55 5.28 -1.30
CA THR A 256 -4.63 6.12 -0.75
C THR A 256 -5.98 5.43 -0.63
N LYS A 257 -6.17 4.30 -1.31
CA LYS A 257 -7.40 3.54 -1.16
C LYS A 257 -7.51 3.05 0.27
N THR A 258 -8.62 3.38 0.91
CA THR A 258 -9.12 2.68 2.08
C THR A 258 -9.60 1.29 1.66
N THR A 259 -10.26 0.57 2.57
CA THR A 259 -11.08 -0.60 2.24
C THR A 259 -12.05 -0.37 1.08
N GLY A 260 -12.23 0.86 0.56
CA GLY A 260 -13.13 1.47 -0.44
C GLY A 260 -13.72 0.69 -1.64
N LYS A 261 -13.80 -0.63 -1.58
CA LYS A 261 -14.91 -1.43 -2.12
C LYS A 261 -15.68 -2.18 -1.03
N THR A 262 -15.17 -2.19 0.20
CA THR A 262 -15.79 -2.78 1.37
C THR A 262 -16.00 -1.65 2.35
N ASP A 263 -17.27 -1.33 2.58
CA ASP A 263 -17.69 -0.40 3.61
C ASP A 263 -17.12 -0.93 4.91
N GLY A 264 -16.00 -0.36 5.35
CA GLY A 264 -15.32 -0.67 6.59
C GLY A 264 -15.47 0.55 7.48
N THR A 265 -15.55 0.34 8.79
CA THR A 265 -15.62 1.48 9.71
C THR A 265 -14.30 2.25 9.63
N ASP A 266 -14.30 3.46 9.07
CA ASP A 266 -13.11 4.32 9.01
C ASP A 266 -12.66 4.84 10.39
N ARG A 267 -13.29 4.37 11.46
CA ARG A 267 -13.01 4.74 12.84
C ARG A 267 -12.69 3.50 13.67
N PRO A 268 -11.78 3.61 14.65
CA PRO A 268 -11.55 2.53 15.60
C PRO A 268 -12.86 2.07 16.24
N ILE A 269 -13.07 0.75 16.29
CA ILE A 269 -14.16 0.14 17.06
C ILE A 269 -13.85 0.34 18.55
N ARG A 270 -14.83 0.81 19.32
CA ARG A 270 -14.67 1.09 20.75
C ARG A 270 -15.60 0.26 21.64
N SER A 271 -16.63 -0.35 21.09
CA SER A 271 -17.61 -1.15 21.82
C SER A 271 -18.37 -2.08 20.87
N GLN A 272 -19.11 -3.03 21.43
CA GLN A 272 -20.03 -3.89 20.68
C GLN A 272 -21.07 -3.06 19.92
N LEU A 273 -21.61 -2.02 20.54
CA LEU A 273 -22.54 -1.08 19.90
C LEU A 273 -21.97 -0.43 18.62
N CYS A 274 -20.66 -0.15 18.59
CA CYS A 274 -20.01 0.33 17.36
C CYS A 274 -20.04 -0.72 16.24
N ILE A 275 -19.90 -2.01 16.58
CA ILE A 275 -19.97 -3.12 15.63
C ILE A 275 -21.39 -3.29 15.16
N ASP A 276 -22.39 -3.26 16.05
CA ASP A 276 -23.80 -3.47 15.71
C ASP A 276 -24.32 -2.39 14.75
N HIS A 277 -23.91 -1.13 14.94
CA HIS A 277 -24.31 0.00 14.10
C HIS A 277 -23.36 0.29 12.93
N ALA A 278 -22.33 -0.54 12.71
CA ALA A 278 -21.42 -0.36 11.59
C ALA A 278 -22.17 -0.48 10.25
N LYS A 279 -22.02 0.50 9.35
CA LYS A 279 -22.59 0.45 7.99
C LYS A 279 -21.68 -0.37 7.08
N VAL A 280 -21.70 -1.69 7.26
CA VAL A 280 -20.82 -2.65 6.58
C VAL A 280 -21.62 -3.89 6.20
N SER A 281 -21.18 -4.68 5.21
CA SER A 281 -21.85 -5.95 4.91
C SER A 281 -21.69 -6.95 6.04
N ASP A 282 -22.61 -7.90 6.16
CA ASP A 282 -22.58 -8.90 7.25
C ASP A 282 -21.29 -9.71 7.30
N HIS A 283 -20.70 -9.99 6.14
CA HIS A 283 -19.40 -10.64 6.05
C HIS A 283 -18.29 -9.80 6.70
N HIS A 284 -18.23 -8.50 6.41
CA HIS A 284 -17.25 -7.61 7.04
C HIS A 284 -17.54 -7.40 8.52
N ARG A 285 -18.82 -7.30 8.91
CA ARG A 285 -19.22 -7.24 10.32
C ARG A 285 -18.72 -8.47 11.07
N ARG A 286 -18.85 -9.67 10.50
CA ARG A 286 -18.31 -10.91 11.08
C ARG A 286 -16.80 -10.87 11.22
N ILE A 287 -16.05 -10.41 10.22
CA ILE A 287 -14.58 -10.25 10.34
C ILE A 287 -14.22 -9.25 11.47
N ILE A 288 -14.93 -8.12 11.54
CA ILE A 288 -14.73 -7.11 12.60
C ILE A 288 -15.01 -7.72 13.97
N GLN A 289 -16.13 -8.44 14.12
CA GLN A 289 -16.52 -9.12 15.33
C GLN A 289 -15.47 -10.15 15.74
N THR A 290 -15.04 -11.02 14.83
CA THR A 290 -13.99 -12.02 15.09
C THR A 290 -12.68 -11.35 15.53
N ALA A 291 -12.27 -10.26 14.88
CA ALA A 291 -11.08 -9.51 15.32
C ALA A 291 -11.25 -8.87 16.71
N TRP A 292 -12.46 -8.41 17.03
CA TRP A 292 -12.77 -7.85 18.34
C TRP A 292 -12.74 -8.90 19.46
N ASP A 293 -13.32 -10.07 19.21
CA ASP A 293 -13.40 -11.19 20.13
C ASP A 293 -12.02 -11.80 20.37
N LEU A 294 -11.29 -12.11 19.30
CA LEU A 294 -9.91 -12.59 19.39
C LEU A 294 -9.02 -11.58 20.13
N GLY A 295 -9.22 -10.28 19.91
CA GLY A 295 -8.47 -9.25 20.61
C GLY A 295 -8.80 -9.09 22.10
N GLY A 296 -9.79 -9.82 22.61
CA GLY A 296 -10.07 -9.95 24.04
C GLY A 296 -9.35 -11.12 24.71
N LEU A 297 -8.70 -12.01 23.95
CA LEU A 297 -8.02 -13.18 24.49
C LEU A 297 -6.57 -12.83 24.86
N PRO A 298 -6.08 -13.19 26.07
CA PRO A 298 -4.72 -12.89 26.51
C PRO A 298 -3.62 -13.38 25.56
N GLN A 299 -3.82 -14.54 24.94
CA GLN A 299 -2.85 -15.14 24.00
C GLN A 299 -2.60 -14.30 22.73
N TYR A 300 -3.44 -13.30 22.43
CA TYR A 300 -3.32 -12.43 21.26
C TYR A 300 -3.07 -10.96 21.63
N GLU A 301 -2.69 -10.67 22.87
CA GLU A 301 -2.47 -9.30 23.35
C GLU A 301 -1.50 -8.50 22.44
N ASP A 302 -0.39 -9.13 22.03
CA ASP A 302 0.62 -8.53 21.15
C ASP A 302 0.09 -8.16 19.76
N LEU A 303 -0.95 -8.83 19.28
CA LEU A 303 -1.57 -8.55 17.99
C LEU A 303 -2.44 -7.28 18.04
N LYS A 304 -2.89 -6.87 19.23
CA LYS A 304 -3.73 -5.68 19.47
C LYS A 304 -4.97 -5.66 18.58
N LEU A 305 -5.63 -6.81 18.39
CA LEU A 305 -6.66 -6.98 17.35
C LEU A 305 -7.86 -6.04 17.53
N ARG A 306 -8.28 -5.73 18.76
CA ARG A 306 -9.35 -4.72 19.00
C ARG A 306 -9.00 -3.35 18.43
N ARG A 307 -7.74 -2.91 18.55
CA ARG A 307 -7.25 -1.65 17.95
C ARG A 307 -7.37 -1.67 16.43
N TRP A 308 -7.21 -2.84 15.81
CA TRP A 308 -7.18 -3.03 14.35
C TRP A 308 -8.45 -3.71 13.79
N ALA A 309 -9.50 -3.88 14.59
CA ALA A 309 -10.75 -4.54 14.17
C ALA A 309 -11.41 -3.78 13.01
N HIS A 310 -11.38 -2.44 13.07
CA HIS A 310 -11.83 -1.55 12.00
C HIS A 310 -11.06 -1.70 10.68
N MET A 311 -9.86 -2.30 10.73
CA MET A 311 -9.00 -2.66 9.60
C MET A 311 -9.05 -4.17 9.31
N LEU A 312 -10.10 -4.86 9.73
CA LEU A 312 -10.29 -6.30 9.46
C LEU A 312 -9.09 -7.14 9.95
N GLY A 313 -8.48 -6.74 11.07
CA GLY A 313 -7.31 -7.38 11.67
C GLY A 313 -5.95 -7.00 11.05
N PHE A 314 -5.92 -6.27 9.93
CA PHE A 314 -4.66 -5.85 9.33
C PHE A 314 -4.00 -4.72 10.12
N ARG A 315 -2.77 -4.97 10.58
CA ARG A 315 -1.99 -4.07 11.44
C ARG A 315 -0.70 -3.52 10.80
N GLY A 316 -0.54 -3.68 9.49
CA GLY A 316 0.66 -3.31 8.75
C GLY A 316 0.61 -1.92 8.11
N HIS A 317 1.75 -1.47 7.59
CA HIS A 317 1.80 -0.29 6.74
C HIS A 317 1.27 -0.59 5.33
N PHE A 318 0.53 0.37 4.77
CA PHE A 318 -0.04 0.26 3.42
C PHE A 318 0.97 0.47 2.32
N LEU A 319 2.04 1.23 2.56
CA LEU A 319 3.17 1.35 1.67
C LEU A 319 4.44 1.10 2.51
N THR A 320 5.32 0.25 2.03
CA THR A 320 6.63 -0.01 2.65
C THR A 320 7.66 -0.14 1.55
N LYS A 321 8.84 0.45 1.74
CA LYS A 321 9.96 0.30 0.81
C LYS A 321 11.24 -0.08 1.54
N SER A 322 12.17 -0.73 0.84
CA SER A 322 13.52 -0.95 1.35
C SER A 322 14.28 0.38 1.40
N LYS A 323 15.36 0.40 2.19
CA LYS A 323 16.18 1.61 2.39
C LYS A 323 16.65 2.23 1.06
N HIS A 324 17.19 1.40 0.16
CA HIS A 324 17.84 1.80 -1.10
C HIS A 324 16.91 1.78 -2.33
N TYR A 325 15.61 1.52 -2.14
CA TYR A 325 14.68 1.50 -3.27
C TYR A 325 14.53 2.89 -3.92
N SER A 326 14.32 3.92 -3.08
CA SER A 326 14.13 5.32 -3.47
C SER A 326 14.26 6.27 -2.26
N THR A 327 13.72 7.49 -2.33
CA THR A 327 13.69 8.49 -1.24
C THR A 327 12.67 8.16 -0.13
N THR A 328 12.43 9.09 0.80
CA THR A 328 11.47 8.95 1.90
C THR A 328 10.35 10.00 1.84
N PHE A 329 9.18 9.67 2.42
CA PHE A 329 8.11 10.66 2.64
C PHE A 329 8.58 11.87 3.47
N LYS A 330 9.58 11.71 4.33
CA LYS A 330 10.15 12.82 5.09
C LYS A 330 10.89 13.78 4.14
N SER A 331 11.81 13.27 3.32
CA SER A 331 12.53 14.06 2.30
C SER A 331 11.58 14.82 1.38
N ILE A 332 10.56 14.14 0.84
CA ILE A 332 9.56 14.77 -0.05
C ILE A 332 8.80 15.90 0.67
N ARG A 333 8.51 15.75 1.97
CA ARG A 333 7.84 16.79 2.77
C ARG A 333 8.79 17.94 3.09
N ASP A 334 10.05 17.65 3.40
CA ASP A 334 11.08 18.63 3.74
C ASP A 334 11.44 19.48 2.52
N GLU A 335 11.63 18.87 1.35
CA GLU A 335 11.84 19.58 0.07
C GLU A 335 10.69 20.54 -0.25
N ARG A 336 9.44 20.10 -0.02
CA ARG A 336 8.27 20.95 -0.22
C ARG A 336 8.21 22.08 0.81
N ARG A 337 8.57 21.81 2.07
CA ARG A 337 8.63 22.82 3.11
C ARG A 337 9.66 23.89 2.75
N ALA A 338 10.86 23.49 2.34
CA ALA A 338 11.91 24.39 1.92
C ALA A 338 11.46 25.26 0.72
N PHE A 339 10.83 24.66 -0.29
CA PHE A 339 10.27 25.39 -1.43
C PHE A 339 9.24 26.45 -0.99
N ARG A 340 8.29 26.08 -0.12
CA ARG A 340 7.27 27.02 0.38
C ARG A 340 7.84 28.10 1.28
N GLN A 341 8.87 27.79 2.05
CA GLN A 341 9.59 28.75 2.87
C GLN A 341 10.30 29.78 1.98
N ALA A 342 11.01 29.33 0.94
CA ALA A 342 11.67 30.20 -0.02
C ALA A 342 10.68 31.15 -0.72
N GLU A 343 9.56 30.63 -1.26
CA GLU A 343 8.50 31.47 -1.86
C GLU A 343 7.95 32.51 -0.86
N THR A 344 7.83 32.14 0.42
CA THR A 344 7.31 33.04 1.45
C THR A 344 8.31 34.16 1.76
N LEU A 345 9.59 33.81 1.91
CA LEU A 345 10.67 34.76 2.15
C LEU A 345 10.82 35.74 0.99
N GLU A 346 10.81 35.24 -0.25
CA GLU A 346 10.86 36.05 -1.47
C GLU A 346 9.72 37.06 -1.53
N ARG A 347 8.47 36.61 -1.31
CA ARG A 347 7.29 37.49 -1.30
C ARG A 347 7.37 38.58 -0.22
N LEU A 348 8.01 38.29 0.90
CA LEU A 348 8.18 39.24 2.01
C LEU A 348 9.45 40.10 1.86
N GLY A 349 10.29 39.84 0.85
CA GLY A 349 11.59 40.51 0.69
C GLY A 349 12.56 40.24 1.84
N LEU A 350 12.45 39.08 2.49
CA LEU A 350 13.27 38.70 3.64
C LEU A 350 14.32 37.67 3.24
N ASP A 351 15.51 37.78 3.83
CA ASP A 351 16.55 36.76 3.72
C ASP A 351 16.39 35.70 4.83
N ALA A 352 16.70 34.45 4.54
CA ALA A 352 16.54 33.33 5.48
C ALA A 352 17.37 33.56 6.77
N ASP A 353 18.58 34.08 6.63
CA ASP A 353 19.51 34.34 7.74
C ASP A 353 19.07 35.53 8.61
N SER A 354 18.12 36.33 8.12
CA SER A 354 17.56 37.48 8.84
C SER A 354 16.32 37.16 9.68
N VAL A 355 15.84 35.91 9.64
CA VAL A 355 14.57 35.50 10.26
C VAL A 355 14.78 34.44 11.36
N LEU A 356 14.57 34.84 12.62
CA LEU A 356 14.44 33.91 13.74
C LEU A 356 12.98 33.46 13.87
N VAL A 357 12.69 32.20 13.55
CA VAL A 357 11.36 31.62 13.74
C VAL A 357 11.24 31.05 15.15
N ILE A 358 10.43 31.70 15.99
CA ILE A 358 10.02 31.17 17.30
C ILE A 358 8.64 30.56 17.13
N ASN A 359 8.53 29.24 17.31
CA ASN A 359 7.28 28.50 17.19
C ASN A 359 6.84 28.03 18.58
N ASP A 360 5.76 28.62 19.09
CA ASP A 360 5.04 28.12 20.27
C ASP A 360 3.59 27.90 19.87
N TRP A 361 3.24 26.65 19.56
CA TRP A 361 1.92 26.26 19.07
C TRP A 361 1.36 25.15 19.95
N ALA A 362 0.15 25.34 20.47
CA ALA A 362 -0.62 24.32 21.14
C ALA A 362 -1.65 23.69 20.18
N TYR A 363 -1.85 22.38 20.29
CA TYR A 363 -2.89 21.70 19.54
C TYR A 363 -4.27 22.02 20.13
N GLN A 364 -5.13 22.68 19.37
CA GLN A 364 -6.49 23.06 19.80
C GLN A 364 -7.55 22.00 19.45
N GLY A 365 -7.46 21.36 18.28
CA GLY A 365 -8.49 20.41 17.84
C GLY A 365 -8.32 19.93 16.40
N ASN A 366 -9.29 19.15 15.93
CA ASN A 366 -9.32 18.60 14.58
C ASN A 366 -10.70 18.75 13.93
N GLY A 367 -10.70 19.21 12.68
CA GLY A 367 -11.92 19.37 11.90
C GLY A 367 -12.17 20.83 11.59
N TYR A 368 -13.32 21.11 10.98
CA TYR A 368 -13.86 22.45 10.84
C TYR A 368 -14.94 22.63 11.89
N ASP A 369 -15.13 23.84 12.37
CA ASP A 369 -16.07 24.12 13.45
C ASP A 369 -17.51 24.09 12.94
N THR A 370 -17.70 24.34 11.64
CA THR A 370 -19.01 24.34 11.00
C THR A 370 -19.05 23.56 9.67
N ASP A 371 -20.25 23.15 9.28
CA ASP A 371 -20.52 22.54 7.98
C ASP A 371 -20.19 23.49 6.82
N ALA A 372 -20.44 24.79 7.00
CA ALA A 372 -20.14 25.83 6.01
C ALA A 372 -18.63 25.97 5.76
N GLU A 373 -17.81 25.98 6.82
CA GLU A 373 -16.35 25.97 6.70
C GLU A 373 -15.84 24.71 5.98
N ARG A 374 -16.41 23.54 6.32
CA ARG A 374 -16.08 22.28 5.66
C ARG A 374 -16.38 22.35 4.16
N GLU A 375 -17.55 22.88 3.78
CA GLU A 375 -17.96 23.02 2.38
C GLU A 375 -17.06 24.00 1.62
N LEU A 376 -16.77 25.17 2.20
CA LEU A 376 -15.86 26.15 1.60
C LEU A 376 -14.46 25.57 1.40
N ALA A 377 -13.93 24.88 2.41
CA ALA A 377 -12.63 24.24 2.31
C ALA A 377 -12.61 23.11 1.25
N ALA A 378 -13.69 22.35 1.12
CA ALA A 378 -13.84 21.34 0.08
C ALA A 378 -13.87 21.97 -1.34
N ALA A 379 -14.59 23.07 -1.52
CA ALA A 379 -14.65 23.80 -2.78
C ALA A 379 -13.28 24.37 -3.19
N LEU A 380 -12.58 25.01 -2.24
CA LEU A 380 -11.21 25.52 -2.46
C LEU A 380 -10.24 24.38 -2.82
N ALA A 381 -10.33 23.24 -2.13
CA ALA A 381 -9.53 22.06 -2.42
C ALA A 381 -9.83 21.51 -3.83
N GLY A 382 -11.10 21.45 -4.23
CA GLY A 382 -11.54 21.07 -5.58
C GLY A 382 -10.90 21.96 -6.64
N ARG A 383 -11.05 23.28 -6.49
CA ARG A 383 -10.45 24.27 -7.42
C ARG A 383 -8.93 24.13 -7.54
N ILE A 384 -8.22 23.95 -6.42
CA ILE A 384 -6.77 23.76 -6.44
C ILE A 384 -6.39 22.47 -7.18
N ARG A 385 -7.12 21.38 -6.99
CA ARG A 385 -6.88 20.11 -7.69
C ARG A 385 -7.13 20.24 -9.19
N ASP A 386 -8.23 20.87 -9.59
CA ASP A 386 -8.56 21.09 -10.99
C ASP A 386 -7.51 21.99 -11.68
N ASN A 387 -7.05 23.05 -11.00
CA ASN A 387 -5.99 23.89 -11.53
C ASN A 387 -4.67 23.13 -11.70
N ARG A 388 -4.29 22.26 -10.76
CA ARG A 388 -3.11 21.40 -10.90
C ARG A 388 -3.25 20.43 -12.07
N ARG A 389 -4.42 19.80 -12.22
CA ARG A 389 -4.69 18.88 -13.34
C ARG A 389 -4.57 19.61 -14.67
N ARG A 390 -5.20 20.78 -14.81
CA ARG A 390 -5.11 21.61 -16.03
C ARG A 390 -3.68 22.04 -16.33
N LYS A 391 -2.94 22.49 -15.32
CA LYS A 391 -1.53 22.87 -15.50
C LYS A 391 -0.68 21.69 -15.96
N TYR A 392 -0.87 20.52 -15.35
CA TYR A 392 -0.20 19.29 -15.78
C TYR A 392 -0.56 18.90 -17.22
N GLU A 393 -1.84 18.94 -17.60
CA GLU A 393 -2.31 18.67 -18.98
C GLU A 393 -1.65 19.64 -19.99
N GLN A 394 -1.53 20.92 -19.64
CA GLN A 394 -0.85 21.92 -20.47
C GLN A 394 0.66 21.64 -20.60
N GLU A 395 1.33 21.28 -19.50
CA GLU A 395 2.77 21.00 -19.46
C GLU A 395 3.16 19.67 -20.13
N THR A 396 2.21 18.73 -20.29
CA THR A 396 2.47 17.40 -20.89
C THR A 396 1.92 17.24 -22.31
N HIS A 397 1.22 18.25 -22.84
CA HIS A 397 0.76 18.30 -24.24
C HIS A 397 1.46 19.40 -25.05
N GLN A 398 2.50 20.01 -24.49
CA GLN A 398 3.57 20.71 -25.20
C GLN A 398 4.78 19.78 -25.31
#